data_AF-A0A3S2UCG6-F1
#
_entry.id   AF-A0A3S2UCG6-F1
#
_cell.length_a   1.000
_cell.length_b   1.000
_cell.length_c   1.000
_cell.angle_alpha   90.00
_cell.angle_beta   90.00
_cell.angle_gamma   90.00
#
_symmetry.space_group_name_H-M   'P 1'
#
loop_
_entity.id
_entity.type
_entity.pdbx_description
1 polymer ?
#
loop_
_entity_poly.entity_id
_entity_poly.type
_entity_poly.pdbx_seq_one_letter_code
_entity_poly.pdbx_strand_id
1 'polypeptide(L)' 'MIIEKNIRIVTTNGTFDGILSGVAIDHIQLTVGEAHYHIRIPHIVYFVGKP' A
#
# COMPACT_ATOMS: atom_id res chain seq x y z
N MET A 1 5.24 11.24 -5.48
CA MET A 1 6.53 11.00 -4.79
C MET A 1 6.63 9.50 -4.56
N ILE A 2 7.68 8.85 -5.05
CA ILE A 2 7.92 7.41 -4.80
C ILE A 2 8.55 7.31 -3.41
N ILE A 3 8.02 6.45 -2.54
CA ILE A 3 8.53 6.25 -1.18
C ILE A 3 8.88 4.76 -1.07
N GLU A 4 10.12 4.37 -1.36
CA GLU A 4 10.57 2.97 -1.31
C GLU A 4 10.65 2.41 0.13
N LYS A 5 9.56 2.48 0.89
CA LYS A 5 9.39 1.90 2.20
C LYS A 5 8.56 0.64 2.06
N ASN A 6 9.04 -0.44 2.68
CA ASN A 6 8.22 -1.63 2.88
C ASN A 6 7.16 -1.31 3.94
N ILE A 7 5.89 -1.50 3.60
CA ILE A 7 4.73 -1.25 4.43
C ILE A 7 3.79 -2.45 4.42
N ARG A 8 3.06 -2.61 5.52
CA ARG A 8 1.94 -3.54 5.60
C ARG A 8 0.63 -2.79 5.50
N ILE A 9 -0.27 -3.30 4.67
CA ILE A 9 -1.60 -2.74 4.45
C ILE A 9 -2.63 -3.80 4.75
N VAL A 10 -3.61 -3.45 5.56
CA VAL A 10 -4.73 -4.32 5.88
C VAL A 10 -6.00 -3.72 5.30
N THR A 11 -6.68 -4.53 4.50
CA THR A 11 -7.98 -4.25 3.88
C THR A 11 -9.02 -5.20 4.46
N THR A 12 -10.29 -4.97 4.13
CA THR A 12 -11.37 -5.93 4.49
C THR A 12 -11.21 -7.29 3.84
N ASN A 13 -10.49 -7.37 2.71
CA ASN A 13 -10.33 -8.60 1.92
C ASN A 13 -9.00 -9.32 2.19
N GLY A 14 -8.10 -8.75 3.01
CA GLY A 14 -6.81 -9.35 3.30
C GLY A 14 -5.70 -8.35 3.61
N THR A 15 -4.50 -8.90 3.80
CA THR A 15 -3.28 -8.16 4.14
C THR A 15 -2.28 -8.22 3.00
N PHE A 16 -1.67 -7.07 2.70
CA PHE A 16 -0.59 -6.92 1.72
C PHE A 16 0.68 -6.43 2.41
N ASP A 17 1.81 -7.02 2.08
CA ASP A 17 3.13 -6.64 2.59
C ASP A 17 4.00 -6.34 1.36
N GLY A 18 4.44 -5.10 1.21
CA GLY A 18 5.05 -4.66 -0.05
C GLY A 18 5.65 -3.27 -0.02
N ILE A 19 6.20 -2.85 -1.16
CA ILE A 19 6.87 -1.57 -1.33
C ILE A 19 5.84 -0.50 -1.74
N LEU A 20 5.78 0.60 -1.00
CA LEU A 20 4.92 1.76 -1.33
C LEU A 20 5.45 2.51 -2.56
N SER A 21 5.15 2.02 -3.75
CA SER A 21 5.66 2.61 -5.00
C SER A 21 5.05 3.97 -5.33
N GLY A 22 3.93 4.36 -4.72
CA GLY A 22 3.33 5.68 -4.95
C GLY A 22 2.19 6.03 -4.01
N VAL A 23 1.94 7.33 -3.87
CA VAL A 23 0.83 7.89 -3.08
C VAL A 23 0.16 8.98 -3.91
N ALA A 24 -1.16 8.91 -4.00
CA ALA A 24 -2.05 9.91 -4.57
C ALA A 24 -3.09 10.34 -3.53
N ILE A 25 -3.98 11.27 -3.91
CA ILE A 25 -5.01 11.81 -3.01
C ILE A 25 -6.02 10.74 -2.56
N ASP A 26 -6.39 9.80 -3.42
CA ASP A 26 -7.47 8.83 -3.19
C ASP A 26 -7.00 7.38 -3.14
N HIS A 27 -5.74 7.12 -3.50
CA HIS A 27 -5.18 5.78 -3.59
C HIS A 27 -3.67 5.77 -3.35
N ILE A 28 -3.16 4.56 -3.20
CA ILE A 28 -1.74 4.25 -3.13
C ILE A 28 -1.40 3.19 -4.17
N GLN A 29 -0.11 3.11 -4.49
CA GLN A 29 0.46 2.06 -5.31
C GLN A 29 1.37 1.21 -4.43
N LEU A 30 1.12 -0.10 -4.43
CA LEU A 30 1.89 -1.07 -3.67
C LEU A 30 2.45 -2.12 -4.62
N THR A 31 3.76 -2.34 -4.58
CA THR A 31 4.40 -3.42 -5.33
C THR A 31 4.64 -4.60 -4.39
N VAL A 32 4.11 -5.78 -4.73
CA VAL A 32 4.29 -7.04 -3.99
C VAL A 32 4.86 -8.07 -4.96
N GLY A 33 6.15 -8.38 -4.85
CA GLY A 33 6.85 -9.18 -5.86
C GLY A 33 6.80 -8.48 -7.22
N GLU A 34 6.27 -9.15 -8.23
CA GLU A 34 6.08 -8.61 -9.59
C GLU A 34 4.71 -7.93 -9.80
N ALA A 35 3.82 -8.02 -8.82
CA ALA A 35 2.48 -7.47 -8.92
C ALA A 35 2.43 -6.00 -8.45
N HIS A 36 1.72 -5.17 -9.22
CA HIS A 36 1.49 -3.76 -8.91
C HIS A 36 0.02 -3.53 -8.57
N TYR A 37 -0.25 -3.20 -7.31
CA TYR A 37 -1.59 -2.99 -6.79
C TYR A 37 -1.92 -1.50 -6.73
N HIS A 38 -3.09 -1.14 -7.24
CA HIS A 38 -3.73 0.14 -7.00
C HIS A 38 -4.78 -0.03 -5.90
N ILE A 39 -4.52 0.52 -4.71
CA ILE A 39 -5.39 0.34 -3.54
C ILE A 39 -6.00 1.69 -3.18
N ARG A 40 -7.33 1.78 -3.24
CA ARG A 40 -8.07 2.99 -2.82
C ARG A 40 -8.06 3.12 -1.31
N ILE A 41 -7.84 4.33 -0.82
CA ILE A 41 -7.77 4.65 0.62
C ILE A 41 -9.02 4.14 1.38
N PRO A 42 -10.27 4.27 0.87
CA PRO A 42 -11.45 3.74 1.54
C PRO A 42 -11.47 2.22 1.76
N HIS A 43 -10.63 1.45 1.07
CA HIS A 43 -10.52 0.00 1.27
C HIS A 43 -9.47 -0.38 2.32
N ILE A 44 -8.68 0.59 2.81
CA ILE A 44 -7.63 0.37 3.80
C ILE A 44 -8.26 0.52 5.19
N VAL A 45 -8.20 -0.54 5.99
CA VAL A 45 -8.61 -0.53 7.40
C VAL A 45 -7.50 0.12 8.24
N TYR A 46 -6.25 -0.32 8.04
CA TYR A 46 -5.07 0.31 8.64
C TYR A 46 -3.81 -0.04 7.85
N PHE A 47 -2.72 0.70 8.10
CA PHE A 47 -1.40 0.40 7.57
C PHE A 47 -0.34 0.53 8.65
N VAL A 48 0.78 -0.17 8.48
CA VAL A 48 1.96 -0.10 9.35
C VAL A 48 3.16 0.25 8.47
N GLY A 49 3.80 1.38 8.76
CA GLY A 49 5.08 1.78 8.19
C GLY A 49 6.02 2.23 9.32
N LYS A 50 7.32 1.97 9.20
CA LYS A 50 8.31 2.56 10.11
C LYS A 50 8.28 4.10 9.96
N PRO A 51 8.33 4.86 11.07
CA PRO A 51 8.45 6.32 11.04
C PRO A 51 9.47 6.81 10.01
#